data_AF-A0A8S3G380-F1
#
_entry.id   AF-A0A8S3G380-F1
#
_cell.length_a   1.000
_cell.length_b   1.000
_cell.length_c   1.000
_cell.angle_alpha   90.00
_cell.angle_beta   90.00
_cell.angle_gamma   90.00
#
_symmetry.space_group_name_H-M   'P 1'
#
loop_
_entity.id
_entity.type
_entity.pdbx_description
1 polymer ?
#
loop_
_entity_poly.entity_id
_entity_poly.type
_entity_poly.pdbx_seq_one_letter_code
_entity_poly.pdbx_strand_id
1 'polypeptide(L)'
;MFDENSKDNRSKAKEALLGWVRKKTSGQIDGLDVRDFTSSWRDGLAFNALIHAIRPDLIDLRRVTRMDIRERLENAFTVAEQQLGVPRLIDAEEASEN
;
A
#
# COMPACT_ATOMS: atom_id res chain seq x y z
N MET A 1 -5.02 22.39 29.17
CA MET A 1 -4.24 22.60 27.94
C MET A 1 -3.68 21.24 27.57
N PHE A 2 -4.37 20.49 26.72
CA PHE A 2 -4.06 19.08 26.47
C PHE A 2 -3.76 18.84 24.98
N ASP A 3 -2.62 18.18 24.76
CA ASP A 3 -2.20 17.42 23.57
C ASP A 3 -1.82 18.15 22.28
N GLU A 4 -0.76 18.96 22.33
CA GLU A 4 0.03 19.33 21.13
C GLU A 4 1.05 18.21 20.77
N ASN A 5 1.62 17.53 21.77
CA ASN A 5 2.68 16.52 21.59
C ASN A 5 2.20 15.21 20.91
N SER A 6 0.90 14.90 20.98
CA SER A 6 0.30 13.69 20.39
C SER A 6 0.07 13.81 18.87
N LYS A 7 -0.07 15.03 18.33
CA LYS A 7 -0.15 15.25 16.88
C LYS A 7 1.20 15.09 16.20
N ASP A 8 2.27 15.53 16.85
CA ASP A 8 3.63 15.44 16.33
C ASP A 8 4.14 14.01 16.26
N ASN A 9 3.85 13.19 17.27
CA ASN A 9 4.30 11.80 17.28
C ASN A 9 3.59 10.95 16.21
N ARG A 10 2.28 11.17 16.00
CA ARG A 10 1.53 10.50 14.92
C ARG A 10 2.02 10.91 13.53
N SER A 11 2.36 12.19 13.34
CA SER A 11 2.89 12.69 12.08
C SER A 11 4.27 12.11 11.78
N LYS A 12 5.16 12.04 12.78
CA LYS A 12 6.48 11.41 12.66
C LYS A 12 6.40 9.91 12.35
N ALA A 13 5.50 9.18 13.02
CA ALA A 13 5.30 7.76 12.75
C ALA A 13 4.76 7.53 11.32
N LYS A 14 3.82 8.36 10.88
CA LYS A 14 3.27 8.34 9.52
C LYS A 14 4.36 8.59 8.48
N GLU A 15 5.20 9.61 8.66
CA GLU A 15 6.32 9.91 7.77
C GLU A 15 7.36 8.78 7.73
N ALA A 16 7.69 8.20 8.88
CA ALA A 16 8.62 7.07 8.95
C ALA A 16 8.08 5.85 8.18
N LEU A 17 6.78 5.53 8.34
CA LEU A 17 6.13 4.45 7.62
C LEU A 17 6.08 4.73 6.12
N LEU A 18 5.75 5.97 5.73
CA LEU A 18 5.72 6.39 4.33
C LEU A 18 7.11 6.29 3.68
N GLY A 19 8.15 6.72 4.40
CA GLY A 19 9.54 6.58 3.97
C GLY A 19 9.95 5.12 3.82
N TRP A 20 9.50 4.24 4.73
CA TRP A 20 9.73 2.81 4.62
C TRP A 20 9.04 2.19 3.40
N VAL A 21 7.76 2.52 3.16
CA VAL A 21 7.02 2.05 1.97
C VAL A 21 7.73 2.51 0.69
N ARG A 22 8.05 3.80 0.57
CA ARG A 22 8.80 4.35 -0.57
C ARG A 22 10.09 3.59 -0.81
N LYS A 23 10.87 3.33 0.24
CA LYS A 23 12.13 2.60 0.12
C LYS A 23 11.91 1.15 -0.35
N LYS A 24 10.79 0.53 0.02
CA LYS A 24 10.44 -0.84 -0.37
C LYS A 24 9.92 -0.95 -1.80
N THR A 25 9.18 0.07 -2.26
CA THR A 25 8.55 0.06 -3.58
C THR A 25 9.35 0.81 -4.65
N SER A 26 10.37 1.57 -4.26
CA SER A 26 11.24 2.33 -5.19
C SER A 26 11.89 1.41 -6.22
N GLY A 27 11.68 1.73 -7.50
CA GLY A 27 12.28 1.00 -8.62
C GLY A 27 11.59 -0.33 -8.97
N GLN A 28 10.49 -0.70 -8.31
CA GLN A 28 9.74 -1.92 -8.64
C GLN A 28 8.75 -1.74 -9.79
N ILE A 29 8.10 -0.57 -9.86
CA ILE A 29 7.13 -0.21 -10.89
C ILE A 29 7.47 1.20 -11.39
N ASP A 30 7.49 1.38 -12.70
CA ASP A 30 7.72 2.70 -13.30
C ASP A 30 6.53 3.62 -13.04
N GLY A 31 6.81 4.86 -12.62
CA GLY A 31 5.79 5.84 -12.25
C GLY A 31 5.11 5.64 -10.88
N LEU A 32 5.44 4.58 -10.12
CA LEU A 32 4.92 4.42 -8.76
C LEU A 32 5.68 5.32 -7.77
N ASP A 33 4.98 6.29 -7.20
CA ASP A 33 5.49 7.16 -6.14
C ASP A 33 4.47 7.31 -5.01
N VAL A 34 4.74 6.64 -3.89
CA VAL A 34 3.83 6.65 -2.72
C VAL A 34 4.06 7.91 -1.91
N ARG A 35 3.15 8.89 -1.97
CA ARG A 35 3.31 10.21 -1.31
C ARG A 35 2.44 10.44 -0.10
N ASP A 36 1.34 9.72 0.01
CA ASP A 36 0.39 9.80 1.11
C ASP A 36 -0.12 8.40 1.47
N PHE A 37 -1.07 8.32 2.41
CA PHE A 37 -1.83 7.10 2.73
C PHE A 37 -3.28 7.21 2.22
N THR A 38 -3.47 7.97 1.13
CA THR A 38 -4.77 8.24 0.52
C THR A 38 -4.64 7.98 -0.97
N SER A 39 -4.49 9.03 -1.78
CA SER A 39 -4.52 8.99 -3.24
C SER A 39 -3.48 8.04 -3.85
N SER A 40 -2.32 7.90 -3.21
CA SER A 40 -1.21 7.05 -3.69
C SER A 40 -1.49 5.55 -3.60
N TRP A 41 -2.58 5.15 -2.93
CA TRP A 41 -2.94 3.75 -2.72
C TRP A 41 -4.21 3.36 -3.48
N ARG A 42 -4.99 4.34 -3.95
CA ARG A 42 -6.27 4.14 -4.65
C ARG A 42 -6.14 3.30 -5.91
N ASP A 43 -5.01 3.38 -6.60
CA ASP A 43 -4.76 2.66 -7.85
C ASP A 43 -4.34 1.19 -7.65
N GLY A 44 -4.20 0.76 -6.39
CA GLY A 44 -3.80 -0.58 -5.98
C GLY A 44 -2.34 -0.94 -6.24
N LEU A 45 -1.53 -0.08 -6.89
CA LEU A 45 -0.13 -0.40 -7.20
C LEU A 45 0.73 -0.42 -5.94
N ALA A 46 0.51 0.52 -5.02
CA ALA A 46 1.25 0.60 -3.77
C ALA A 46 1.11 -0.67 -2.91
N PHE A 47 -0.10 -1.21 -2.80
CA PHE A 47 -0.35 -2.45 -2.05
C PHE A 47 0.35 -3.66 -2.67
N ASN A 48 0.20 -3.85 -3.99
CA ASN A 48 0.83 -4.97 -4.70
C ASN A 48 2.37 -4.88 -4.65
N ALA A 49 2.93 -3.68 -4.85
CA ALA A 49 4.37 -3.46 -4.74
C ALA A 49 4.87 -3.77 -3.32
N LEU A 50 4.12 -3.35 -2.29
CA LEU A 50 4.51 -3.62 -0.92
C LEU A 50 4.53 -5.12 -0.59
N ILE A 51 3.50 -5.87 -1.02
CA ILE A 51 3.45 -7.33 -0.87
C ILE A 51 4.61 -7.98 -1.61
N HIS A 52 4.88 -7.58 -2.85
CA HIS A 52 6.03 -8.04 -3.63
C HIS A 52 7.37 -7.74 -2.93
N ALA A 53 7.51 -6.58 -2.28
CA ALA A 53 8.71 -6.20 -1.54
C ALA A 53 8.94 -7.05 -0.27
N ILE A 54 7.90 -7.68 0.27
CA ILE A 54 7.98 -8.63 1.39
C ILE A 54 8.24 -10.05 0.86
N ARG A 55 7.48 -10.46 -0.17
CA ARG A 55 7.48 -11.79 -0.78
C ARG A 55 7.29 -11.66 -2.30
N PRO A 56 8.38 -11.58 -3.07
CA PRO A 56 8.32 -11.32 -4.51
C PRO A 56 7.72 -12.49 -5.31
N ASP A 57 7.68 -13.68 -4.72
CA ASP A 57 7.08 -14.89 -5.28
C ASP A 57 5.54 -14.82 -5.40
N LEU A 58 4.89 -13.93 -4.66
CA LEU A 58 3.43 -13.90 -4.54
C LEU A 58 2.72 -12.98 -5.54
N ILE A 59 3.42 -12.00 -6.10
CA ILE A 59 2.83 -10.95 -6.93
C ILE A 59 3.66 -10.77 -8.20
N ASP A 60 3.05 -10.89 -9.37
CA ASP A 60 3.68 -10.47 -10.63
C ASP A 60 3.32 -9.01 -10.93
N LEU A 61 4.23 -8.08 -10.61
CA LEU A 61 4.01 -6.66 -10.84
C LEU A 61 3.79 -6.31 -12.33
N ARG A 62 4.36 -7.08 -13.26
CA ARG A 62 4.12 -6.86 -14.70
C ARG A 62 2.67 -7.14 -15.08
N ARG A 63 2.05 -8.12 -14.43
CA ARG A 63 0.63 -8.42 -14.59
C ARG A 63 -0.24 -7.37 -13.90
N VAL A 64 0.10 -7.00 -12.67
CA VAL A 64 -0.63 -6.00 -11.87
C VAL A 64 -0.76 -4.65 -12.60
N THR A 65 0.32 -4.16 -13.22
CA THR A 65 0.30 -2.89 -13.98
C THR A 65 -0.69 -2.85 -15.15
N ARG A 66 -1.18 -4.01 -15.61
CA ARG A 66 -2.16 -4.13 -16.72
C ARG A 66 -3.57 -4.44 -16.25
N MET A 67 -3.76 -4.75 -14.97
CA MET A 67 -5.07 -5.04 -14.36
C MET A 67 -5.85 -3.75 -14.08
N ASP A 68 -7.16 -3.86 -13.89
CA ASP A 68 -8.00 -2.76 -13.44
C ASP A 68 -7.77 -2.46 -11.95
N ILE A 69 -8.08 -1.23 -11.51
CA ILE A 69 -7.89 -0.79 -10.12
C ILE A 69 -8.52 -1.76 -9.12
N ARG A 70 -9.79 -2.14 -9.36
CA ARG A 70 -10.53 -3.07 -8.51
C ARG A 70 -9.83 -4.43 -8.42
N GLU A 71 -9.33 -4.94 -9.55
CA GLU A 71 -8.62 -6.22 -9.59
C GLU A 71 -7.28 -6.16 -8.88
N ARG A 72 -6.54 -5.04 -9.01
CA ARG A 72 -5.27 -4.84 -8.30
C ARG A 72 -5.48 -4.86 -6.79
N LEU A 73 -6.48 -4.12 -6.30
CA LEU A 73 -6.80 -4.04 -4.88
C LEU A 73 -7.24 -5.41 -4.36
N GLU A 74 -8.16 -6.08 -5.05
CA GLU A 74 -8.66 -7.39 -4.65
C GLU A 74 -7.55 -8.44 -4.63
N ASN A 75 -6.67 -8.43 -5.65
CA ASN A 75 -5.50 -9.31 -5.70
C ASN A 75 -4.56 -9.07 -4.50
N ALA A 76 -4.26 -7.80 -4.19
CA ALA A 76 -3.40 -7.48 -3.05
C ALA A 76 -4.02 -7.95 -1.72
N PHE A 77 -5.29 -7.66 -1.47
CA PHE A 77 -5.96 -8.03 -0.22
C PHE A 77 -6.10 -9.55 -0.07
N THR A 78 -6.45 -10.25 -1.15
CA THR A 78 -6.55 -11.71 -1.15
C THR A 78 -5.20 -12.37 -0.88
N VAL A 79 -4.13 -11.92 -1.55
CA VAL A 79 -2.79 -12.46 -1.34
C VAL A 79 -2.29 -12.15 0.07
N ALA A 80 -2.50 -10.93 0.57
CA ALA A 80 -2.10 -10.54 1.92
C ALA A 80 -2.80 -11.38 2.99
N GLU A 81 -4.10 -11.64 2.83
CA GLU A 81 -4.86 -12.47 3.76
C GLU A 81 -4.40 -13.93 3.73
N GLN A 82 -4.34 -14.53 2.54
CA GLN A 82 -4.06 -15.96 2.40
C GLN A 82 -2.60 -16.33 2.67
N GLN A 83 -1.65 -15.47 2.28
CA GLN A 83 -0.23 -15.80 2.29
C GLN A 83 0.54 -15.13 3.43
N LEU A 84 0.09 -13.95 3.87
CA LEU A 84 0.73 -13.19 4.94
C LEU A 84 -0.11 -13.20 6.24
N GLY A 85 -1.33 -13.73 6.21
CA GLY A 85 -2.23 -13.74 7.37
C GLY A 85 -2.67 -12.35 7.81
N VAL A 86 -2.63 -11.36 6.91
CA VAL A 86 -3.02 -9.98 7.21
C VAL A 86 -4.53 -9.86 7.03
N PRO A 87 -5.30 -9.57 8.10
CA PRO A 87 -6.75 -9.47 7.99
C PRO A 87 -7.12 -8.29 7.09
N ARG A 88 -8.12 -8.51 6.23
CA ARG A 88 -8.71 -7.46 5.41
C ARG A 88 -9.47 -6.49 6.33
N LEU A 89 -8.92 -5.29 6.48
CA LEU A 89 -9.55 -4.21 7.28
C LEU A 89 -10.35 -3.24 6.41
N ILE A 90 -10.10 -3.23 5.10
CA ILE A 90 -10.63 -2.28 4.13
C ILE A 90 -10.98 -3.07 2.87
N ASP A 91 -12.11 -2.75 2.25
CA ASP A 91 -12.51 -3.36 0.97
C ASP A 91 -11.94 -2.61 -0.23
N ALA A 92 -11.91 -3.26 -1.40
CA ALA A 92 -11.38 -2.67 -2.63
C ALA A 92 -12.12 -1.39 -3.05
N GLU A 93 -13.42 -1.32 -2.76
CA GLU A 93 -14.24 -0.13 -3.03
C GLU A 93 -13.81 1.04 -2.15
N GLU A 94 -13.76 0.85 -0.83
CA GLU A 94 -13.32 1.87 0.14
C GLU A 94 -11.87 2.33 -0.10
N ALA A 95 -10.99 1.41 -0.50
CA ALA A 95 -9.61 1.76 -0.83
C ALA A 95 -9.49 2.62 -2.11
N SER A 96 -10.42 2.49 -3.05
CA SER A 96 -10.44 3.27 -4.29
C SER A 96 -10.99 4.69 -4.12
N GLU A 97 -11.78 4.93 -3.07
CA GLU A 97 -12.46 6.21 -2.81
C GLU A 97 -11.62 7.24 -2.02
N ASN A 98 -10.56 6.80 -1.32
CA ASN A 98 -9.83 7.53 -0.26
C ASN A 98 -8.50 8.16 -0.63
#